data_AF-A0A449BJH5-F1
#
_entry.id   AF-A0A449BJH5-F1
#
_cell.length_a   1.000
_cell.length_b   1.000
_cell.length_c   1.000
_cell.angle_alpha   90.00
_cell.angle_beta   90.00
_cell.angle_gamma   90.00
#
_symmetry.space_group_name_H-M   'P 1'
#
loop_
_entity.id
_entity.type
_entity.pdbx_description
1 polymer ?
#
loop_
_entity_poly.entity_id
_entity_poly.type
_entity_poly.pdbx_seq_one_letter_code
_entity_poly.pdbx_strand_id
1 'polypeptide(L)'
;MKALSNMSRLQVSSEYLLLLLKVYESKGKEFYYDDLFERDKDVFLKKTIEDNVYYLGKILNLPLTDARLKLLSKKKMTPKNKSEILLLNIKLALTSLQKRPKDFEVIPNEFDELARVLSKEFEPIKFGTYEGKQENTLLSEKKKESMRIKLEQITDEYIKQSKTKQYELIQMITNFYVDFINTQVFTSQNELISYIALYGFLIKEFSVFKYVSFFEYFYKHFESFKLALNQANYYYTTGFPNTDYLSRLLVDILTQAYEKVNGFSKEYSFEKKLNKGDSIEATIKTGKEIFSKEDIRIQHPTISLITIDRTLKRLKEEGLIQPLGKGRSSKWQRIDDSRRKGGKQLDIFQFTDLWRQYLLQGQLVVSVNLLPKWQ
;
A
#
# COMPACT_ATOMS: atom_id res chain seq x y z
N MET A 1 -17.75 -4.17 -29.63
CA MET A 1 -17.35 -4.89 -28.41
C MET A 1 -17.15 -6.33 -28.79
N LYS A 2 -16.11 -6.98 -28.26
CA LYS A 2 -15.71 -8.33 -28.68
C LYS A 2 -15.42 -9.24 -27.50
N ALA A 3 -14.93 -8.69 -26.39
CA ALA A 3 -14.69 -9.44 -25.17
C ALA A 3 -16.02 -9.72 -24.44
N LEU A 4 -16.74 -8.67 -24.04
CA LEU A 4 -18.00 -8.78 -23.29
C LEU A 4 -19.11 -9.51 -24.05
N SER A 5 -19.20 -9.33 -25.37
CA SER A 5 -20.25 -9.96 -26.18
C SER A 5 -20.04 -11.46 -26.37
N ASN A 6 -18.80 -11.95 -26.22
CA ASN A 6 -18.42 -13.33 -26.50
C ASN A 6 -17.95 -14.06 -25.23
N MET A 7 -18.57 -13.76 -24.08
CA MET A 7 -18.20 -14.36 -22.79
C MET A 7 -18.68 -15.82 -22.63
N SER A 8 -19.67 -16.27 -23.40
CA SER A 8 -20.24 -17.63 -23.29
C SER A 8 -19.24 -18.76 -23.55
N ARG A 9 -18.10 -18.46 -24.18
CA ARG A 9 -16.99 -19.40 -24.42
C ARG A 9 -16.01 -19.49 -23.25
N LEU A 10 -16.10 -18.59 -22.27
CA LEU A 10 -15.21 -18.59 -21.12
C LEU A 10 -15.47 -19.86 -20.31
N GLN A 11 -14.42 -20.61 -20.05
CA GLN A 11 -14.46 -21.80 -19.20
C GLN A 11 -13.65 -21.52 -17.94
N VAL A 12 -14.21 -21.90 -16.80
CA VAL A 12 -13.52 -21.84 -15.52
C VAL A 12 -12.86 -23.19 -15.29
N SER A 13 -11.53 -23.24 -15.41
CA SER A 13 -10.77 -24.43 -15.04
C SER A 13 -10.88 -24.71 -13.53
N SER A 14 -10.74 -25.97 -13.13
CA SER A 14 -10.77 -26.35 -11.70
C SER A 14 -9.69 -25.64 -10.89
N GLU A 15 -8.50 -25.43 -11.46
CA GLU A 15 -7.42 -24.68 -10.82
C GLU A 15 -7.84 -23.21 -10.58
N TYR A 16 -8.40 -22.55 -11.60
CA TYR A 16 -8.87 -21.16 -11.46
C TYR A 16 -10.01 -21.06 -10.43
N LEU A 17 -10.92 -22.04 -10.39
CA LEU A 17 -11.96 -22.11 -9.38
C LEU A 17 -11.40 -22.17 -7.96
N LEU A 18 -10.37 -22.98 -7.71
CA LEU A 18 -9.72 -23.07 -6.40
C LEU A 18 -9.08 -21.75 -5.98
N LEU A 19 -8.45 -21.03 -6.92
CA LEU A 19 -7.89 -19.70 -6.66
C LEU A 19 -8.99 -18.69 -6.31
N LEU A 20 -10.10 -18.70 -7.05
CA LEU A 20 -11.26 -17.86 -6.77
C LEU A 20 -11.83 -18.15 -5.38
N LEU A 21 -12.03 -19.43 -5.02
CA LEU A 21 -12.56 -19.81 -3.71
C LEU A 21 -11.70 -19.25 -2.57
N LYS A 22 -10.37 -19.31 -2.68
CA LYS A 22 -9.45 -18.72 -1.70
C LYS A 22 -9.62 -17.20 -1.56
N VAL A 23 -9.76 -16.49 -2.68
CA VAL A 23 -10.01 -15.05 -2.69
C VAL A 23 -11.36 -14.70 -2.07
N TYR A 24 -12.43 -15.40 -2.44
CA TYR A 24 -13.77 -15.14 -1.92
C TYR A 24 -13.93 -15.53 -0.45
N GLU A 25 -13.25 -16.58 0.03
CA GLU A 25 -13.18 -16.88 1.45
C GLU A 25 -12.50 -15.73 2.24
N SER A 26 -11.44 -15.16 1.66
CA SER A 26 -10.74 -14.00 2.24
C SER A 26 -11.60 -12.73 2.19
N LYS A 27 -12.35 -12.53 1.11
CA LYS A 27 -13.36 -11.46 0.97
C LYS A 27 -14.43 -11.54 2.06
N GLY A 28 -14.83 -12.75 2.46
CA GLY A 28 -15.76 -12.95 3.57
C GLY A 28 -15.29 -12.38 4.91
N LYS A 29 -13.98 -12.15 5.08
CA LYS A 29 -13.36 -11.57 6.30
C LYS A 29 -13.31 -10.05 6.28
N GLU A 30 -13.75 -9.38 5.21
CA GLU A 30 -13.67 -7.93 5.05
C GLU A 30 -14.42 -7.14 6.13
N PHE A 31 -15.57 -7.64 6.59
CA PHE A 31 -16.33 -7.01 7.66
C PHE A 31 -15.51 -6.92 8.97
N TYR A 32 -14.72 -7.96 9.26
CA TYR A 32 -13.83 -7.96 10.41
C TYR A 32 -12.72 -6.90 10.27
N TYR A 33 -12.16 -6.71 9.08
CA TYR A 33 -11.15 -5.66 8.85
C TYR A 33 -11.73 -4.27 9.01
N ASP A 34 -12.93 -4.03 8.46
CA ASP A 34 -13.65 -2.76 8.63
C ASP A 34 -13.85 -2.42 10.11
N ASP A 35 -14.33 -3.37 10.93
CA ASP A 35 -14.49 -3.16 12.38
C ASP A 35 -13.14 -2.99 13.12
N LEU A 36 -12.15 -3.81 12.78
CA LEU A 36 -10.85 -3.80 13.44
C LEU A 36 -10.14 -2.45 13.26
N PHE A 37 -10.16 -1.92 12.04
CA PHE A 37 -9.41 -0.73 11.64
C PHE A 37 -10.19 0.58 11.72
N GLU A 38 -11.47 0.57 12.12
CA GLU A 38 -12.33 1.76 12.09
C GLU A 38 -11.72 2.98 12.81
N ARG A 39 -11.00 2.76 13.93
CA ARG A 39 -10.34 3.85 14.68
C ARG A 39 -9.21 4.55 13.93
N ASP A 40 -8.52 3.83 13.04
CA ASP A 40 -7.36 4.31 12.28
C ASP A 40 -7.66 4.38 10.78
N LYS A 41 -8.94 4.34 10.40
CA LYS A 41 -9.41 4.34 9.01
C LYS A 41 -8.84 5.49 8.18
N ASP A 42 -8.76 6.69 8.75
CA ASP A 42 -8.19 7.86 8.07
C ASP A 42 -6.68 7.71 7.81
N VAL A 43 -5.97 7.00 8.69
CA VAL A 43 -4.53 6.72 8.53
C VAL A 43 -4.33 5.74 7.37
N PHE A 44 -5.11 4.65 7.34
CA PHE A 44 -5.09 3.71 6.22
C PHE A 44 -5.47 4.38 4.91
N LEU A 45 -6.57 5.14 4.90
CA LEU A 45 -7.03 5.88 3.72
C LEU A 45 -5.94 6.79 3.17
N LYS A 46 -5.31 7.59 4.03
CA LYS A 46 -4.24 8.49 3.63
C LYS A 46 -3.05 7.71 3.06
N LYS A 47 -2.57 6.69 3.78
CA LYS A 47 -1.42 5.89 3.37
C LYS A 47 -1.67 5.18 2.03
N THR A 48 -2.83 4.56 1.87
CA THR A 48 -3.21 3.86 0.64
C THR A 48 -3.27 4.80 -0.56
N ILE A 49 -3.80 6.02 -0.40
CA ILE A 49 -3.76 7.04 -1.47
C ILE A 49 -2.32 7.44 -1.81
N GLU A 50 -1.49 7.69 -0.80
CA GLU A 50 -0.08 8.07 -0.99
C GLU A 50 0.69 6.99 -1.78
N ASP A 51 0.51 5.73 -1.42
CA ASP A 51 1.16 4.60 -2.08
C ASP A 51 0.59 4.40 -3.48
N ASN A 52 -0.73 4.46 -3.66
CA ASN A 52 -1.37 4.32 -4.97
C ASN A 52 -0.90 5.39 -5.97
N VAL A 53 -0.81 6.65 -5.55
CA VAL A 53 -0.32 7.76 -6.39
C VAL A 53 1.15 7.54 -6.76
N TYR A 54 1.97 7.12 -5.80
CA TYR A 54 3.38 6.88 -6.04
C TYR A 54 3.61 5.75 -7.05
N TYR A 55 2.96 4.59 -6.86
CA TYR A 55 3.14 3.45 -7.76
C TYR A 55 2.48 3.65 -9.12
N LEU A 56 1.33 4.32 -9.20
CA LEU A 56 0.75 4.68 -10.50
C LEU A 56 1.67 5.65 -11.27
N GLY A 57 2.29 6.62 -10.59
CA GLY A 57 3.32 7.46 -11.21
C GLY A 57 4.52 6.69 -11.76
N LYS A 58 4.90 5.59 -11.10
CA LYS A 58 5.94 4.66 -11.57
C LYS A 58 5.49 3.84 -12.78
N ILE A 59 4.26 3.29 -12.75
CA ILE A 59 3.67 2.53 -13.85
C ILE A 59 3.63 3.37 -15.13
N LEU A 60 3.26 4.65 -15.02
CA LEU A 60 3.20 5.60 -16.14
C LEU A 60 4.58 6.11 -16.59
N ASN A 61 5.68 5.72 -15.91
CA ASN A 61 7.02 6.24 -16.15
C ASN A 61 7.08 7.78 -16.25
N LEU A 62 6.40 8.48 -15.32
CA LEU A 62 6.42 9.94 -15.32
C LEU A 62 7.86 10.48 -15.18
N PRO A 63 8.24 11.57 -15.87
CA PRO A 63 9.58 12.13 -15.86
C PRO A 63 9.86 12.91 -14.56
N LEU A 64 9.75 12.22 -13.42
CA LEU A 64 9.92 12.74 -12.08
C LEU A 64 10.86 11.81 -11.31
N THR A 65 11.74 12.37 -10.48
CA THR A 65 12.63 11.56 -9.64
C THR A 65 11.81 10.82 -8.57
N ASP A 66 12.35 9.70 -8.10
CA ASP A 66 11.73 8.89 -7.05
C ASP A 66 11.36 9.70 -5.80
N ALA A 67 12.29 10.54 -5.36
CA ALA A 67 12.11 11.44 -4.23
C ALA A 67 10.97 12.46 -4.49
N ARG A 68 10.85 12.96 -5.72
CA ARG A 68 9.81 13.92 -6.09
C ARG A 68 8.42 13.27 -6.15
N LEU A 69 8.33 12.06 -6.72
CA LEU A 69 7.09 11.26 -6.71
C LEU A 69 6.60 11.01 -5.27
N LYS A 70 7.49 10.53 -4.39
CA LYS A 70 7.17 10.30 -2.96
C LYS A 70 6.75 11.57 -2.24
N LEU A 71 7.37 12.70 -2.56
CA LEU A 71 7.07 13.97 -1.90
C LEU A 71 5.68 14.49 -2.29
N LEU A 72 5.34 14.45 -3.58
CA LEU A 72 4.05 14.89 -4.12
C LEU A 72 2.90 13.94 -3.73
N SER A 73 3.17 12.64 -3.63
CA SER A 73 2.17 11.69 -3.17
C SER A 73 1.76 11.98 -1.72
N LYS A 74 2.70 12.38 -0.86
CA LYS A 74 2.45 12.66 0.58
C LYS A 74 1.94 14.06 0.88
N LYS A 75 2.61 15.10 0.37
CA LYS A 75 2.35 16.50 0.75
C LYS A 75 1.46 17.20 -0.28
N LYS A 76 0.72 18.20 0.17
CA LYS A 76 0.11 19.19 -0.73
C LYS A 76 1.21 20.17 -1.12
N MET A 77 1.49 20.30 -2.41
CA MET A 77 2.50 21.21 -2.94
C MET A 77 1.99 21.83 -4.24
N THR A 78 2.54 22.98 -4.59
CA THR A 78 2.31 23.59 -5.89
C THR A 78 3.10 22.83 -6.97
N PRO A 79 2.46 22.43 -8.08
CA PRO A 79 3.14 21.76 -9.17
C PRO A 79 4.02 22.75 -9.92
N LYS A 80 5.19 22.27 -10.40
CA LYS A 80 6.15 23.08 -11.15
C LYS A 80 6.13 22.82 -12.66
N ASN A 81 5.64 21.66 -13.07
CA ASN A 81 5.61 21.24 -14.47
C ASN A 81 4.35 20.42 -14.77
N LYS A 82 4.09 20.16 -16.06
CA LYS A 82 2.93 19.39 -16.52
C LYS A 82 2.83 17.99 -15.89
N SER A 83 3.94 17.29 -15.69
CA SER A 83 3.95 15.95 -15.09
C SER A 83 3.57 15.98 -13.60
N GLU A 84 3.97 17.01 -12.87
CA GLU A 84 3.52 17.23 -11.49
C GLU A 84 2.04 17.59 -11.44
N ILE A 85 1.53 18.40 -12.38
CA ILE A 85 0.10 18.71 -12.49
C ILE A 85 -0.69 17.41 -12.70
N LEU A 86 -0.28 16.57 -13.67
CA LEU A 86 -0.92 15.29 -13.94
C LEU A 86 -0.93 14.38 -12.70
N LEU A 87 0.20 14.27 -11.99
CA LEU A 87 0.29 13.45 -10.77
C LEU A 87 -0.65 13.97 -9.66
N LEU A 88 -0.79 15.30 -9.52
CA LEU A 88 -1.74 15.88 -8.56
C LEU A 88 -3.20 15.62 -8.98
N ASN A 89 -3.51 15.68 -10.28
CA ASN A 89 -4.84 15.33 -10.78
C ASN A 89 -5.16 13.84 -10.56
N ILE A 90 -4.18 12.95 -10.79
CA ILE A 90 -4.28 11.53 -10.44
C ILE A 90 -4.57 11.36 -8.95
N LYS A 91 -3.84 12.09 -8.09
CA LYS A 91 -4.08 12.07 -6.64
C LYS A 91 -5.50 12.50 -6.28
N LEU A 92 -6.05 13.51 -6.95
CA LEU A 92 -7.45 13.93 -6.75
C LEU A 92 -8.44 12.82 -7.16
N ALA A 93 -8.25 12.23 -8.33
CA ALA A 93 -9.10 11.15 -8.83
C ALA A 93 -9.08 9.92 -7.90
N LEU A 94 -7.88 9.45 -7.53
CA LEU A 94 -7.72 8.33 -6.61
C LEU A 94 -8.25 8.64 -5.20
N THR A 95 -8.14 9.88 -4.74
CA THR A 95 -8.73 10.30 -3.45
C THR A 95 -10.26 10.21 -3.48
N SER A 96 -10.90 10.57 -4.60
CA SER A 96 -12.36 10.46 -4.76
C SER A 96 -12.81 9.00 -4.65
N LEU A 97 -12.18 8.11 -5.43
CA LEU A 97 -12.47 6.68 -5.43
C LEU A 97 -12.22 6.04 -4.06
N GLN A 98 -11.12 6.38 -3.39
CA GLN A 98 -10.79 5.81 -2.06
C GLN A 98 -11.81 6.20 -1.00
N LYS A 99 -12.28 7.45 -1.03
CA LYS A 99 -13.22 7.97 -0.02
C LYS A 99 -14.61 7.39 -0.17
N ARG A 100 -15.05 7.17 -1.41
CA ARG A 100 -16.39 6.67 -1.72
C ARG A 100 -16.33 5.53 -2.74
N PRO A 101 -15.78 4.35 -2.39
CA PRO A 101 -15.61 3.26 -3.34
C PRO A 101 -16.94 2.73 -3.91
N LYS A 102 -18.00 2.74 -3.10
CA LYS A 102 -19.31 2.20 -3.47
C LYS A 102 -20.06 3.06 -4.48
N ASP A 103 -19.71 4.33 -4.58
CA ASP A 103 -20.32 5.30 -5.49
C ASP A 103 -19.81 5.14 -6.94
N PHE A 104 -18.74 4.36 -7.17
CA PHE A 104 -18.22 4.12 -8.52
C PHE A 104 -19.26 3.37 -9.36
N GLU A 105 -19.68 3.97 -10.47
CA GLU A 105 -20.65 3.38 -11.39
C GLU A 105 -20.04 3.19 -12.79
N VAL A 106 -20.41 2.08 -13.43
CA VAL A 106 -19.92 1.74 -14.78
C VAL A 106 -20.81 2.43 -15.80
N ILE A 107 -20.75 3.75 -15.82
CA ILE A 107 -21.54 4.61 -16.70
C ILE A 107 -20.63 5.62 -17.41
N PRO A 108 -20.96 6.08 -18.63
CA PRO A 108 -20.09 6.98 -19.41
C PRO A 108 -19.74 8.29 -18.67
N ASN A 109 -20.66 8.78 -17.84
CA ASN A 109 -20.45 10.00 -17.07
C ASN A 109 -19.32 9.89 -16.04
N GLU A 110 -19.13 8.70 -15.44
CA GLU A 110 -18.04 8.44 -14.50
C GLU A 110 -16.68 8.61 -15.20
N PHE A 111 -16.55 8.08 -16.42
CA PHE A 111 -15.33 8.20 -17.21
C PHE A 111 -15.12 9.62 -17.75
N ASP A 112 -16.18 10.33 -18.11
CA ASP A 112 -16.12 11.74 -18.52
C ASP A 112 -15.68 12.64 -17.35
N GLU A 113 -16.20 12.41 -16.14
CA GLU A 113 -15.77 13.13 -14.95
C GLU A 113 -14.30 12.84 -14.63
N LEU A 114 -13.89 11.57 -14.70
CA LEU A 114 -12.49 11.19 -14.54
C LEU A 114 -11.59 11.90 -15.56
N ALA A 115 -11.97 11.92 -16.84
CA ALA A 115 -11.24 12.63 -17.89
C ALA A 115 -11.13 14.14 -17.58
N ARG A 116 -12.22 14.78 -17.13
CA ARG A 116 -12.21 16.19 -16.72
C ARG A 116 -11.25 16.43 -15.56
N VAL A 117 -11.30 15.62 -14.51
CA VAL A 117 -10.40 15.73 -13.35
C VAL A 117 -8.94 15.60 -13.77
N LEU A 118 -8.62 14.63 -14.62
CA LEU A 118 -7.27 14.41 -15.12
C LEU A 118 -6.76 15.55 -16.01
N SER A 119 -7.66 16.21 -16.75
CA SER A 119 -7.33 17.30 -17.67
C SER A 119 -7.17 18.69 -17.00
N LYS A 120 -7.50 18.83 -15.71
CA LYS A 120 -7.48 20.13 -15.03
C LYS A 120 -6.08 20.77 -15.06
N GLU A 121 -5.95 21.94 -15.67
CA GLU A 121 -4.65 22.65 -15.84
C GLU A 121 -3.57 21.79 -16.55
N PHE A 122 -4.00 20.71 -17.20
CA PHE A 122 -3.20 19.78 -17.99
C PHE A 122 -3.71 19.81 -19.44
N GLU A 123 -3.23 18.89 -20.27
CA GLU A 123 -3.71 18.71 -21.63
C GLU A 123 -5.16 18.22 -21.66
N PRO A 124 -5.98 18.71 -22.60
CA PRO A 124 -7.38 18.35 -22.67
C PRO A 124 -7.54 16.87 -23.03
N ILE A 125 -8.27 16.15 -22.20
CA ILE A 125 -8.69 14.77 -22.44
C ILE A 125 -10.17 14.83 -22.83
N LYS A 126 -10.46 14.60 -24.10
CA LYS A 126 -11.82 14.65 -24.65
C LYS A 126 -12.18 13.31 -25.26
N PHE A 127 -13.47 13.07 -25.48
CA PHE A 127 -13.89 11.94 -26.31
C PHE A 127 -13.34 12.10 -27.72
N GLY A 128 -12.82 11.00 -28.28
CA GLY A 128 -12.44 10.93 -29.68
C GLY A 128 -13.66 10.92 -30.60
N THR A 129 -13.40 10.86 -31.91
CA THR A 129 -14.45 10.71 -32.93
C THR A 129 -14.13 9.56 -33.87
N TYR A 130 -15.15 8.86 -34.35
CA TYR A 130 -15.01 7.82 -35.37
C TYR A 130 -15.91 8.09 -36.58
N GLU A 131 -15.57 7.51 -37.73
CA GLU A 131 -16.41 7.55 -38.92
C GLU A 131 -17.57 6.55 -38.75
N GLY A 132 -18.80 7.04 -38.65
CA GLY A 132 -19.98 6.19 -38.64
C GLY A 132 -20.22 5.58 -40.03
N LYS A 133 -20.57 4.28 -40.09
CA LYS A 133 -21.09 3.68 -41.33
C LYS A 133 -22.59 3.93 -41.40
N GLN A 134 -23.06 4.65 -42.42
CA GLN A 134 -24.46 4.56 -42.83
C GLN A 134 -24.60 3.36 -43.76
N GLU A 135 -25.55 2.48 -43.44
CA GLU A 135 -26.03 1.51 -44.42
C GLU A 135 -26.82 2.29 -45.49
N ASN A 136 -26.41 2.09 -46.76
CA ASN A 136 -27.14 2.44 -47.98
C ASN A 136 -27.10 3.88 -48.49
N THR A 137 -25.93 4.47 -48.77
CA THR A 137 -25.74 5.28 -50.01
C THR A 137 -24.25 5.47 -50.33
N LEU A 138 -23.83 5.24 -51.57
CA LEU A 138 -22.44 5.40 -52.05
C LEU A 138 -21.91 6.86 -52.00
N LEU A 139 -22.74 7.82 -51.59
CA LEU A 139 -22.49 9.27 -51.66
C LEU A 139 -22.77 10.04 -50.35
N SER A 140 -23.08 9.37 -49.23
CA SER A 140 -23.30 10.07 -47.95
C SER A 140 -21.97 10.51 -47.33
N GLU A 141 -21.81 11.80 -47.06
CA GLU A 141 -20.69 12.34 -46.28
C GLU A 141 -20.54 11.56 -44.97
N LYS A 142 -19.33 11.07 -44.68
CA LYS A 142 -19.05 10.30 -43.47
C LYS A 142 -19.30 11.16 -42.24
N LYS A 143 -20.42 10.93 -41.55
CA LYS A 143 -20.73 11.63 -40.30
C LYS A 143 -19.74 11.19 -39.22
N LYS A 144 -19.01 12.16 -38.66
CA LYS A 144 -18.16 11.94 -37.48
C LYS A 144 -19.03 11.80 -36.25
N GLU A 145 -18.95 10.66 -35.58
CA GLU A 145 -19.68 10.39 -34.34
C GLU A 145 -18.73 10.39 -33.14
N SER A 146 -19.25 10.71 -31.95
CA SER A 146 -18.47 10.73 -30.71
C SER A 146 -18.18 9.31 -30.23
N MET A 147 -16.94 9.05 -29.81
CA MET A 147 -16.55 7.79 -29.17
C MET A 147 -17.26 7.55 -27.83
N ARG A 148 -17.94 8.56 -27.25
CA ARG A 148 -18.83 8.38 -26.10
C ARG A 148 -19.93 7.34 -26.37
N ILE A 149 -20.43 7.27 -27.60
CA ILE A 149 -21.44 6.26 -27.99
C ILE A 149 -20.87 4.84 -27.90
N LYS A 150 -19.59 4.65 -28.23
CA LYS A 150 -18.92 3.34 -28.04
C LYS A 150 -18.75 3.01 -26.56
N LEU A 151 -18.47 3.99 -25.72
CA LEU A 151 -18.41 3.79 -24.27
C LEU A 151 -19.78 3.39 -23.71
N GLU A 152 -20.85 4.08 -24.11
CA GLU A 152 -22.25 3.74 -23.76
C GLU A 152 -22.56 2.28 -24.08
N GLN A 153 -22.20 1.82 -25.29
CA GLN A 153 -22.35 0.42 -25.68
C GLN A 153 -21.60 -0.54 -24.74
N ILE A 154 -20.34 -0.24 -24.41
CA ILE A 154 -19.50 -1.07 -23.51
C ILE A 154 -20.09 -1.13 -22.10
N THR A 155 -20.51 0.01 -21.56
CA THR A 155 -21.11 0.08 -20.23
C THR A 155 -22.45 -0.67 -20.18
N ASP A 156 -23.29 -0.52 -21.21
CA ASP A 156 -24.59 -1.19 -21.28
C ASP A 156 -24.45 -2.71 -21.38
N GLU A 157 -23.52 -3.20 -22.20
CA GLU A 157 -23.26 -4.63 -22.32
C GLU A 157 -22.70 -5.20 -21.01
N TYR A 158 -21.79 -4.49 -20.33
CA TYR A 158 -21.32 -4.91 -19.00
C TYR A 158 -22.47 -5.03 -17.99
N ILE A 159 -23.35 -4.02 -17.93
CA ILE A 159 -24.51 -4.02 -17.02
C ILE A 159 -25.47 -5.16 -17.37
N LYS A 160 -25.71 -5.39 -18.66
CA LYS A 160 -26.55 -6.50 -19.15
C LYS A 160 -25.96 -7.85 -18.74
N GLN A 161 -24.67 -8.08 -18.96
CA GLN A 161 -24.01 -9.33 -18.56
C GLN A 161 -23.96 -9.50 -17.04
N SER A 162 -23.81 -8.41 -16.29
CA SER A 162 -23.89 -8.43 -14.81
C SER A 162 -25.22 -8.96 -14.29
N LYS A 163 -26.32 -8.59 -14.95
CA LYS A 163 -27.68 -9.03 -14.58
C LYS A 163 -27.93 -10.52 -14.83
N THR A 164 -27.23 -11.15 -15.78
CA THR A 164 -27.40 -12.59 -16.06
C THR A 164 -26.85 -13.47 -14.94
N LYS A 165 -25.87 -12.97 -14.17
CA LYS A 165 -25.15 -13.72 -13.13
C LYS A 165 -24.51 -15.02 -13.62
N GLN A 166 -24.21 -15.12 -14.91
CA GLN A 166 -23.60 -16.31 -15.52
C GLN A 166 -22.07 -16.30 -15.45
N TYR A 167 -21.47 -15.12 -15.27
CA TYR A 167 -20.02 -14.95 -15.35
C TYR A 167 -19.45 -14.48 -14.02
N GLU A 168 -18.23 -14.92 -13.74
CA GLU A 168 -17.49 -14.50 -12.56
C GLU A 168 -17.06 -13.02 -12.68
N LEU A 169 -17.03 -12.31 -11.56
CA LEU A 169 -16.87 -10.86 -11.51
C LEU A 169 -15.52 -10.39 -12.08
N ILE A 170 -14.41 -11.02 -11.71
CA ILE A 170 -13.08 -10.66 -12.17
C ILE A 170 -12.97 -10.91 -13.68
N GLN A 171 -13.52 -12.02 -14.18
CA GLN A 171 -13.63 -12.27 -15.63
C GLN A 171 -14.44 -11.17 -16.33
N MET A 172 -15.55 -10.71 -15.76
CA MET A 172 -16.30 -9.58 -16.33
C MET A 172 -15.47 -8.30 -16.37
N ILE A 173 -14.75 -7.98 -15.29
CA ILE A 173 -13.91 -6.79 -15.19
C ILE A 173 -12.78 -6.85 -16.24
N THR A 174 -12.14 -8.00 -16.44
CA THR A 174 -11.06 -8.13 -17.45
C THR A 174 -11.58 -8.05 -18.87
N ASN A 175 -12.75 -8.62 -19.17
CA ASN A 175 -13.39 -8.48 -20.48
C ASN A 175 -13.79 -7.02 -20.76
N PHE A 176 -14.36 -6.32 -19.76
CA PHE A 176 -14.62 -4.88 -19.86
C PHE A 176 -13.33 -4.10 -20.13
N TYR A 177 -12.27 -4.37 -19.36
CA TYR A 177 -10.99 -3.69 -19.49
C TYR A 177 -10.44 -3.83 -20.92
N VAL A 178 -10.47 -5.05 -21.48
CA VAL A 178 -9.98 -5.32 -22.84
C VAL A 178 -10.81 -4.61 -23.91
N ASP A 179 -12.15 -4.63 -23.81
CA ASP A 179 -13.00 -3.87 -24.75
C ASP A 179 -12.74 -2.36 -24.63
N PHE A 180 -12.62 -1.85 -23.40
CA PHE A 180 -12.42 -0.43 -23.13
C PHE A 180 -11.07 0.08 -23.66
N ILE A 181 -9.96 -0.60 -23.33
CA ILE A 181 -8.63 -0.16 -23.76
C ILE A 181 -8.46 -0.25 -25.28
N ASN A 182 -8.99 -1.28 -25.95
CA ASN A 182 -8.89 -1.38 -27.40
C ASN A 182 -9.77 -0.38 -28.15
N THR A 183 -10.83 0.12 -27.50
CA THR A 183 -11.73 1.09 -28.13
C THR A 183 -11.10 2.48 -28.20
N GLN A 184 -10.15 2.83 -27.32
CA GLN A 184 -9.47 4.14 -27.31
C GLN A 184 -10.47 5.31 -27.35
N VAL A 185 -11.40 5.32 -26.39
CA VAL A 185 -12.53 6.26 -26.36
C VAL A 185 -12.13 7.73 -26.22
N PHE A 186 -10.96 8.01 -25.63
CA PHE A 186 -10.46 9.37 -25.42
C PHE A 186 -9.36 9.74 -26.43
N THR A 187 -9.15 11.04 -26.63
CA THR A 187 -8.11 11.59 -27.52
C THR A 187 -6.69 11.33 -27.01
N SER A 188 -6.52 11.15 -25.70
CA SER A 188 -5.23 10.91 -25.03
C SER A 188 -5.47 10.23 -23.68
N GLN A 189 -4.40 9.73 -23.06
CA GLN A 189 -4.42 9.16 -21.70
C GLN A 189 -5.38 7.97 -21.49
N ASN A 190 -5.72 7.23 -22.56
CA ASN A 190 -6.59 6.05 -22.46
C ASN A 190 -6.08 5.03 -21.45
N GLU A 191 -4.78 4.71 -21.46
CA GLU A 191 -4.17 3.76 -20.50
C GLU A 191 -4.36 4.21 -19.05
N LEU A 192 -4.07 5.48 -18.75
CA LEU A 192 -4.24 6.05 -17.42
C LEU A 192 -5.68 5.91 -16.94
N ILE A 193 -6.64 6.29 -17.79
CA ILE A 193 -8.07 6.18 -17.49
C ILE A 193 -8.46 4.72 -17.28
N SER A 194 -7.95 3.80 -18.11
CA SER A 194 -8.20 2.36 -17.95
C SER A 194 -7.64 1.81 -16.65
N TYR A 195 -6.45 2.24 -16.22
CA TYR A 195 -5.86 1.83 -14.94
C TYR A 195 -6.67 2.34 -13.74
N ILE A 196 -7.10 3.60 -13.78
CA ILE A 196 -7.94 4.18 -12.71
C ILE A 196 -9.33 3.53 -12.70
N ALA A 197 -9.92 3.27 -13.86
CA ALA A 197 -11.20 2.56 -13.96
C ALA A 197 -11.09 1.14 -13.39
N LEU A 198 -10.05 0.37 -13.77
CA LEU A 198 -9.77 -0.96 -13.21
C LEU A 198 -9.66 -0.90 -11.69
N TYR A 199 -8.98 0.11 -11.16
CA TYR A 199 -8.93 0.33 -9.72
C TYR A 199 -10.32 0.61 -9.12
N GLY A 200 -11.13 1.45 -9.78
CA GLY A 200 -12.52 1.74 -9.39
C GLY A 200 -13.38 0.48 -9.28
N PHE A 201 -13.32 -0.41 -10.27
CA PHE A 201 -13.98 -1.73 -10.21
C PHE A 201 -13.52 -2.53 -8.98
N LEU A 202 -12.21 -2.63 -8.78
CA LEU A 202 -11.65 -3.48 -7.74
C LEU A 202 -11.90 -2.94 -6.33
N ILE A 203 -11.73 -1.64 -6.08
CA ILE A 203 -11.98 -1.07 -4.75
C ILE A 203 -13.47 -1.03 -4.39
N LYS A 204 -14.35 -0.89 -5.39
CA LYS A 204 -15.80 -1.00 -5.18
C LYS A 204 -16.15 -2.38 -4.65
N GLU A 205 -15.60 -3.42 -5.25
CA GLU A 205 -15.99 -4.79 -4.96
C GLU A 205 -15.19 -5.40 -3.81
N PHE A 206 -13.89 -5.13 -3.71
CA PHE A 206 -12.98 -5.71 -2.72
C PHE A 206 -12.47 -4.62 -1.76
N SER A 207 -13.01 -4.61 -0.54
CA SER A 207 -12.67 -3.64 0.50
C SER A 207 -11.23 -3.75 0.99
N VAL A 208 -10.53 -4.84 0.70
CA VAL A 208 -9.10 -5.03 1.01
C VAL A 208 -8.25 -3.83 0.54
N PHE A 209 -8.57 -3.23 -0.60
CA PHE A 209 -7.87 -2.07 -1.15
C PHE A 209 -8.18 -0.75 -0.43
N LYS A 210 -9.04 -0.75 0.60
CA LYS A 210 -9.10 0.35 1.57
C LYS A 210 -7.80 0.43 2.38
N TYR A 211 -7.19 -0.72 2.67
CA TYR A 211 -6.11 -0.88 3.65
C TYR A 211 -4.73 -1.09 3.05
N VAL A 212 -4.67 -1.53 1.79
CA VAL A 212 -3.42 -1.75 1.04
C VAL A 212 -3.51 -1.14 -0.36
N SER A 213 -2.37 -0.74 -0.91
CA SER A 213 -2.29 -0.15 -2.24
C SER A 213 -2.47 -1.19 -3.34
N PHE A 214 -3.50 -1.03 -4.19
CA PHE A 214 -3.64 -1.82 -5.42
C PHE A 214 -2.46 -1.58 -6.36
N PHE A 215 -2.10 -0.32 -6.59
CA PHE A 215 -1.06 0.01 -7.57
C PHE A 215 0.33 -0.47 -7.16
N GLU A 216 0.61 -0.67 -5.86
CA GLU A 216 1.82 -1.36 -5.41
C GLU A 216 1.91 -2.78 -5.97
N TYR A 217 0.85 -3.58 -5.78
CA TYR A 217 0.83 -4.95 -6.30
C TYR A 217 0.76 -4.96 -7.82
N PHE A 218 -0.05 -4.08 -8.40
CA PHE A 218 -0.13 -3.95 -9.85
C PHE A 218 1.22 -3.61 -10.48
N TYR A 219 2.02 -2.74 -9.85
CA TYR A 219 3.38 -2.42 -10.28
C TYR A 219 4.32 -3.65 -10.23
N LYS A 220 4.24 -4.48 -9.18
CA LYS A 220 5.02 -5.73 -9.07
C LYS A 220 4.69 -6.73 -10.18
N HIS A 221 3.45 -6.71 -10.67
CA HIS A 221 2.94 -7.60 -11.72
C HIS A 221 2.85 -6.93 -13.09
N PHE A 222 3.40 -5.72 -13.26
CA PHE A 222 3.11 -4.90 -14.44
C PHE A 222 3.67 -5.49 -15.75
N GLU A 223 4.84 -6.13 -15.70
CA GLU A 223 5.39 -6.82 -16.88
C GLU A 223 4.51 -8.01 -17.30
N SER A 224 4.11 -8.85 -16.35
CA SER A 224 3.17 -9.95 -16.58
C SER A 224 1.81 -9.44 -17.08
N PHE A 225 1.35 -8.30 -16.57
CA PHE A 225 0.11 -7.66 -17.01
C PHE A 225 0.20 -7.22 -18.47
N LYS A 226 1.31 -6.60 -18.89
CA LYS A 226 1.52 -6.24 -20.30
C LYS A 226 1.53 -7.47 -21.20
N LEU A 227 2.18 -8.56 -20.79
CA LEU A 227 2.16 -9.82 -21.53
C LEU A 227 0.74 -10.41 -21.64
N ALA A 228 0.00 -10.42 -20.54
CA ALA A 228 -1.39 -10.89 -20.50
C ALA A 228 -2.31 -10.04 -21.37
N LEU A 229 -2.13 -8.71 -21.38
CA LEU A 229 -2.88 -7.81 -22.23
C LEU A 229 -2.56 -8.03 -23.71
N ASN A 230 -1.28 -8.21 -24.06
CA ASN A 230 -0.88 -8.54 -25.43
C ASN A 230 -1.50 -9.86 -25.90
N GLN A 231 -1.52 -10.88 -25.03
CA GLN A 231 -2.18 -12.15 -25.32
C GLN A 231 -3.69 -11.98 -25.52
N ALA A 232 -4.35 -11.19 -24.68
CA ALA A 232 -5.77 -10.90 -24.82
C ALA A 232 -6.06 -10.17 -26.15
N ASN A 233 -5.16 -9.28 -26.57
CA ASN A 233 -5.30 -8.47 -27.77
C ASN A 233 -5.01 -9.26 -29.07
N TYR A 234 -4.26 -10.36 -29.01
CA TYR A 234 -3.83 -11.13 -30.19
C TYR A 234 -5.00 -11.53 -31.10
N TYR A 235 -6.10 -12.03 -30.52
CA TYR A 235 -7.32 -12.39 -31.23
C TYR A 235 -8.47 -11.39 -31.02
N TYR A 236 -8.17 -10.18 -30.55
CA TYR A 236 -9.20 -9.18 -30.36
C TYR A 236 -9.81 -8.77 -31.71
N THR A 237 -9.02 -8.59 -32.77
CA THR A 237 -9.55 -8.21 -34.10
C THR A 237 -10.51 -9.26 -34.68
N THR A 238 -10.25 -10.53 -34.45
CA THR A 238 -11.07 -11.67 -34.93
C THR A 238 -12.27 -11.98 -34.03
N GLY A 239 -12.45 -11.27 -32.92
CA GLY A 239 -13.60 -11.45 -32.01
C GLY A 239 -13.36 -12.44 -30.87
N PHE A 240 -12.13 -12.93 -30.70
CA PHE A 240 -11.82 -14.00 -29.75
C PHE A 240 -10.76 -13.63 -28.70
N PRO A 241 -10.81 -12.47 -28.02
CA PRO A 241 -9.81 -12.12 -27.01
C PRO A 241 -9.72 -13.16 -25.88
N ASN A 242 -8.51 -13.50 -25.43
CA ASN A 242 -8.34 -14.42 -24.30
C ASN A 242 -7.94 -13.66 -23.03
N THR A 243 -8.89 -13.51 -22.10
CA THR A 243 -8.70 -12.76 -20.85
C THR A 243 -8.38 -13.63 -19.63
N ASP A 244 -8.16 -14.94 -19.81
CA ASP A 244 -7.89 -15.88 -18.70
C ASP A 244 -6.65 -15.46 -17.91
N TYR A 245 -5.55 -15.16 -18.61
CA TYR A 245 -4.31 -14.79 -17.94
C TYR A 245 -4.43 -13.44 -17.19
N LEU A 246 -5.14 -12.46 -17.75
CA LEU A 246 -5.46 -11.21 -17.05
C LEU A 246 -6.27 -11.48 -15.78
N SER A 247 -7.25 -12.37 -15.85
CA SER A 247 -8.14 -12.69 -14.73
C SER A 247 -7.37 -13.37 -13.59
N ARG A 248 -6.52 -14.33 -13.92
CA ARG A 248 -5.60 -14.97 -12.96
C ARG A 248 -4.66 -13.98 -12.29
N LEU A 249 -4.08 -13.06 -13.06
CA LEU A 249 -3.20 -12.03 -12.50
C LEU A 249 -3.93 -11.12 -11.49
N LEU A 250 -5.18 -10.75 -11.77
CA LEU A 250 -5.99 -9.98 -10.80
C LEU A 250 -6.33 -10.81 -9.54
N VAL A 251 -6.61 -12.10 -9.69
CA VAL A 251 -6.81 -13.04 -8.57
C VAL A 251 -5.54 -13.16 -7.71
N ASP A 252 -4.36 -13.21 -8.33
CA ASP A 252 -3.08 -13.25 -7.62
C ASP A 252 -2.80 -11.96 -6.86
N ILE A 253 -3.10 -10.80 -7.46
CA ILE A 253 -3.01 -9.49 -6.80
C ILE A 253 -3.94 -9.44 -5.58
N LEU A 254 -5.20 -9.86 -5.74
CA LEU A 254 -6.17 -9.92 -4.65
C LEU A 254 -5.69 -10.84 -3.52
N THR A 255 -5.19 -12.02 -3.88
CA THR A 255 -4.65 -12.99 -2.91
C THR A 255 -3.53 -12.37 -2.07
N GLN A 256 -2.55 -11.74 -2.71
CA GLN A 256 -1.44 -11.06 -2.02
C GLN A 256 -1.93 -9.89 -1.15
N ALA A 257 -2.92 -9.13 -1.63
CA ALA A 257 -3.51 -8.04 -0.87
C ALA A 257 -4.19 -8.55 0.42
N TYR A 258 -4.98 -9.62 0.33
CA TYR A 258 -5.63 -10.23 1.49
C TYR A 258 -4.64 -10.85 2.46
N GLU A 259 -3.62 -11.56 1.96
CA GLU A 259 -2.57 -12.13 2.80
C GLU A 259 -1.83 -11.03 3.58
N LYS A 260 -1.57 -9.88 2.94
CA LYS A 260 -0.97 -8.72 3.59
C LYS A 260 -1.87 -8.14 4.69
N VAL A 261 -3.15 -7.89 4.39
CA VAL A 261 -4.12 -7.36 5.36
C VAL A 261 -4.27 -8.30 6.55
N ASN A 262 -4.40 -9.59 6.29
CA ASN A 262 -4.49 -10.61 7.33
C ASN A 262 -3.22 -10.69 8.20
N GLY A 263 -2.04 -10.46 7.60
CA GLY A 263 -0.78 -10.39 8.32
C GLY A 263 -0.78 -9.27 9.36
N PHE A 264 -1.00 -8.03 8.93
CA PHE A 264 -0.97 -6.91 9.88
C PHE A 264 -2.25 -6.78 10.71
N SER A 265 -3.38 -7.38 10.33
CA SER A 265 -4.55 -7.44 11.22
C SER A 265 -4.26 -8.24 12.48
N LYS A 266 -3.49 -9.32 12.37
CA LYS A 266 -3.05 -10.12 13.53
C LYS A 266 -2.16 -9.28 14.44
N GLU A 267 -1.15 -8.63 13.89
CA GLU A 267 -0.24 -7.72 14.60
C GLU A 267 -1.01 -6.58 15.29
N TYR A 268 -1.86 -5.88 14.54
CA TYR A 268 -2.67 -4.78 15.04
C TYR A 268 -3.66 -5.23 16.13
N SER A 269 -4.28 -6.40 15.99
CA SER A 269 -5.19 -6.95 17.01
C SER A 269 -4.46 -7.31 18.31
N PHE A 270 -3.20 -7.75 18.21
CA PHE A 270 -2.33 -8.01 19.35
C PHE A 270 -1.93 -6.69 20.02
N GLU A 271 -1.55 -5.67 19.25
CA GLU A 271 -1.25 -4.33 19.75
C GLU A 271 -2.45 -3.65 20.41
N LYS A 272 -3.67 -3.84 19.89
CA LYS A 272 -4.90 -3.30 20.50
C LYS A 272 -5.20 -3.96 21.86
N LYS A 273 -4.79 -5.21 22.04
CA LYS A 273 -4.93 -5.96 23.31
C LYS A 273 -3.83 -5.62 24.31
N LEU A 274 -2.63 -5.29 23.83
CA LEU A 274 -1.56 -4.76 24.65
C LEU A 274 -1.87 -3.31 25.03
N ASN A 275 -1.60 -2.89 26.27
CA ASN A 275 -1.62 -1.48 26.59
C ASN A 275 -0.57 -0.76 25.71
N LYS A 276 -0.80 0.48 25.28
CA LYS A 276 0.20 1.25 24.50
C LYS A 276 1.55 1.31 25.24
N GLY A 277 1.52 1.27 26.58
CA GLY A 277 2.71 1.13 27.42
C GLY A 277 3.40 -0.23 27.30
N ASP A 278 2.66 -1.31 27.13
CA ASP A 278 3.19 -2.68 27.03
C ASP A 278 3.86 -2.90 25.66
N SER A 279 3.34 -2.29 24.59
CA SER A 279 3.97 -2.32 23.26
C SER A 279 5.32 -1.58 23.22
N ILE A 280 5.39 -0.39 23.85
CA ILE A 280 6.66 0.34 24.03
C ILE A 280 7.63 -0.49 24.88
N GLU A 281 7.14 -1.13 25.94
CA GLU A 281 7.98 -1.99 26.79
C GLU A 281 8.51 -3.21 26.03
N ALA A 282 7.68 -3.90 25.25
CA ALA A 282 8.10 -5.02 24.41
C ALA A 282 9.20 -4.61 23.43
N THR A 283 9.06 -3.42 22.85
CA THR A 283 10.03 -2.83 21.92
C THR A 283 11.36 -2.51 22.59
N ILE A 284 11.33 -1.98 23.81
CA ILE A 284 12.54 -1.73 24.61
C ILE A 284 13.21 -3.05 25.02
N LYS A 285 12.43 -4.09 25.31
CA LYS A 285 12.95 -5.43 25.66
C LYS A 285 13.61 -6.14 24.48
N THR A 286 13.09 -6.01 23.28
CA THR A 286 13.65 -6.70 22.08
C THR A 286 14.62 -5.84 21.27
N GLY A 287 14.61 -4.52 21.48
CA GLY A 287 15.45 -3.56 20.76
C GLY A 287 16.89 -3.45 21.29
N LYS A 288 17.55 -2.36 20.87
CA LYS A 288 18.94 -2.03 21.24
C LYS A 288 19.07 -1.74 22.74
N GLU A 289 20.19 -2.12 23.35
CA GLU A 289 20.46 -1.84 24.79
C GLU A 289 20.42 -0.35 25.10
N ILE A 290 20.93 0.48 24.18
CA ILE A 290 20.88 1.94 24.27
C ILE A 290 19.98 2.48 23.16
N PHE A 291 19.00 3.28 23.54
CA PHE A 291 18.01 3.85 22.62
C PHE A 291 17.66 5.29 23.00
N SER A 292 17.14 6.03 22.04
CA SER A 292 16.57 7.36 22.25
C SER A 292 15.05 7.33 22.18
N LYS A 293 14.42 8.38 22.70
CA LYS A 293 12.98 8.59 22.53
C LYS A 293 12.57 8.66 21.05
N GLU A 294 13.46 9.19 20.20
CA GLU A 294 13.24 9.26 18.76
C GLU A 294 13.20 7.88 18.11
N ASP A 295 14.05 6.95 18.56
CA ASP A 295 14.08 5.57 18.05
C ASP A 295 12.75 4.86 18.32
N ILE A 296 12.16 5.06 19.51
CA ILE A 296 10.83 4.54 19.84
C ILE A 296 9.77 5.18 18.93
N ARG A 297 9.88 6.48 18.63
CA ARG A 297 8.93 7.19 17.78
C ARG A 297 8.96 6.72 16.33
N ILE A 298 10.14 6.36 15.82
CA ILE A 298 10.30 5.78 14.48
C ILE A 298 9.59 4.42 14.39
N GLN A 299 9.68 3.61 15.44
CA GLN A 299 9.05 2.29 15.48
C GLN A 299 7.55 2.36 15.80
N HIS A 300 7.12 3.37 16.58
CA HIS A 300 5.73 3.56 17.02
C HIS A 300 5.18 4.94 16.62
N PRO A 301 5.01 5.21 15.31
CA PRO A 301 4.60 6.53 14.82
C PRO A 301 3.16 6.93 15.22
N THR A 302 2.33 5.97 15.64
CA THR A 302 0.94 6.17 16.07
C THR A 302 0.80 6.45 17.57
N ILE A 303 1.88 6.31 18.35
CA ILE A 303 1.85 6.53 19.80
C ILE A 303 2.23 7.96 20.13
N SER A 304 1.40 8.63 20.95
CA SER A 304 1.65 10.01 21.37
C SER A 304 2.94 10.13 22.20
N LEU A 305 3.64 11.26 22.07
CA LEU A 305 4.84 11.56 22.87
C LEU A 305 4.58 11.47 24.37
N ILE A 306 3.37 11.85 24.81
CA ILE A 306 2.94 11.80 26.20
C ILE A 306 2.88 10.35 26.68
N THR A 307 2.36 9.44 25.85
CA THR A 307 2.31 8.01 26.16
C THR A 307 3.73 7.43 26.25
N ILE A 308 4.62 7.80 25.33
CA ILE A 308 6.03 7.39 25.39
C ILE A 308 6.69 7.87 26.68
N ASP A 309 6.51 9.14 27.06
CA ASP A 309 7.07 9.69 28.30
C ASP A 309 6.55 8.99 29.56
N ARG A 310 5.24 8.71 29.61
CA ARG A 310 4.63 7.98 30.73
C ARG A 310 5.21 6.57 30.85
N THR A 311 5.37 5.86 29.74
CA THR A 311 5.96 4.52 29.76
C THR A 311 7.41 4.55 30.19
N LEU A 312 8.22 5.47 29.65
CA LEU A 312 9.63 5.60 30.05
C LEU A 312 9.77 5.96 31.53
N LYS A 313 8.89 6.81 32.06
CA LYS A 313 8.86 7.14 33.49
C LYS A 313 8.53 5.91 34.33
N ARG A 314 7.49 5.15 33.97
CA ARG A 314 7.10 3.90 34.65
C ARG A 314 8.25 2.88 34.64
N LEU A 315 8.85 2.60 33.48
CA LEU A 315 9.94 1.61 33.35
C LEU A 315 11.20 2.03 34.12
N LYS A 316 11.44 3.33 34.27
CA LYS A 316 12.51 3.86 35.12
C LYS A 316 12.21 3.62 36.60
N GLU A 317 10.98 3.88 37.04
CA GLU A 317 10.53 3.63 38.42
C GLU A 317 10.57 2.14 38.77
N GLU A 318 10.30 1.26 37.79
CA GLU A 318 10.42 -0.20 37.90
C GLU A 318 11.88 -0.72 37.81
N GLY A 319 12.85 0.17 37.60
CA GLY A 319 14.28 -0.20 37.52
C GLY A 319 14.60 -1.10 36.32
N LEU A 320 13.86 -0.97 35.21
CA LEU A 320 14.11 -1.70 33.95
C LEU A 320 15.02 -0.91 33.00
N ILE A 321 15.02 0.42 33.12
CA ILE A 321 15.82 1.32 32.29
C ILE A 321 16.40 2.47 33.11
N GLN A 322 17.51 3.05 32.65
CA GLN A 322 18.11 4.25 33.22
C GLN A 322 18.40 5.32 32.16
N PRO A 323 18.21 6.61 32.49
CA PRO A 323 18.64 7.70 31.62
C PRO A 323 20.16 7.88 31.68
N LEU A 324 20.80 8.03 30.52
CA LEU A 324 22.25 8.28 30.38
C LEU A 324 22.60 9.79 30.39
N GLY A 325 21.62 10.67 30.57
CA GLY A 325 21.82 12.12 30.56
C GLY A 325 20.62 12.88 31.09
N LYS A 326 20.75 14.21 31.15
CA LYS A 326 19.67 15.15 31.53
C LYS A 326 19.26 15.98 30.30
N GLY A 327 17.97 16.05 30.01
CA GLY A 327 17.40 16.86 28.92
C GLY A 327 16.53 16.10 27.90
N ARG A 328 16.00 16.81 26.90
CA ARG A 328 15.04 16.29 25.91
C ARG A 328 15.63 15.26 24.92
N SER A 329 16.95 15.29 24.72
CA SER A 329 17.69 14.39 23.83
C SER A 329 18.41 13.26 24.58
N SER A 330 18.06 13.03 25.84
CA SER A 330 18.71 12.01 26.66
C SER A 330 18.48 10.61 26.08
N LYS A 331 19.56 9.83 26.01
CA LYS A 331 19.50 8.41 25.70
C LYS A 331 19.14 7.61 26.95
N TRP A 332 18.57 6.44 26.73
CA TRP A 332 18.15 5.50 27.76
C TRP A 332 18.93 4.20 27.55
N GLN A 333 19.23 3.52 28.65
CA GLN A 333 19.86 2.21 28.65
C GLN A 333 18.98 1.19 29.37
N ARG A 334 18.86 -0.01 28.81
CA ARG A 334 18.22 -1.15 29.45
C ARG A 334 19.10 -1.73 30.55
N ILE A 335 18.50 -2.09 31.68
CA ILE A 335 19.17 -2.77 32.79
C ILE A 335 18.77 -4.24 32.71
N ASP A 336 19.71 -5.11 32.32
CA ASP A 336 19.46 -6.56 32.30
C ASP A 336 19.38 -7.15 33.72
N ASP A 337 18.56 -8.19 33.90
CA ASP A 337 18.33 -8.88 35.19
C ASP A 337 19.62 -9.42 35.83
N SER A 338 20.65 -9.72 35.05
CA SER A 338 21.96 -10.16 35.55
C SER A 338 22.67 -9.09 36.39
N ARG A 339 22.41 -7.80 36.11
CA ARG A 339 22.97 -6.67 36.88
C ARG A 339 22.18 -6.39 38.17
N ARG A 340 20.95 -6.89 38.31
CA ARG A 340 20.12 -6.71 39.53
C ARG A 340 20.67 -7.48 40.74
N LYS A 341 21.35 -8.62 40.51
CA LYS A 341 21.97 -9.40 41.60
C LYS A 341 23.34 -8.88 42.06
N GLY A 342 23.95 -7.95 41.33
CA GLY A 342 25.27 -7.38 41.63
C GLY A 342 25.24 -6.05 42.40
N GLY A 343 24.05 -5.50 42.67
CA GLY A 343 23.87 -4.19 43.31
C GLY A 343 24.02 -4.19 44.83
N LYS A 344 25.05 -4.83 45.39
CA LYS A 344 25.60 -4.33 46.66
C LYS A 344 26.56 -3.21 46.29
N GLN A 345 26.17 -1.99 46.62
CA GLN A 345 27.05 -0.83 46.60
C GLN A 345 28.29 -1.17 47.44
N LEU A 346 29.39 -1.52 46.78
CA LEU A 346 30.70 -1.57 47.42
C LEU A 346 31.07 -0.12 47.69
N ASP A 347 30.91 0.26 48.95
CA ASP A 347 31.34 1.56 49.44
C ASP A 347 32.86 1.68 49.26
N ILE A 348 33.29 2.62 48.42
CA ILE A 348 34.70 2.86 48.09
C ILE A 348 35.53 3.24 49.33
N PHE A 349 34.87 3.56 50.45
CA PHE A 349 35.50 3.91 51.72
C PHE A 349 35.70 2.73 52.69
N GLN A 350 35.35 1.48 52.34
CA GLN A 350 35.63 0.32 53.20
C GLN A 350 37.03 -0.31 53.02
N PHE A 351 37.86 0.20 52.10
CA PHE A 351 39.19 -0.37 51.83
C PHE A 351 40.33 0.13 52.74
N THR A 352 40.06 0.98 53.73
CA THR A 352 41.13 1.53 54.60
C THR A 352 41.41 0.73 55.87
N ASP A 353 40.60 -0.27 56.24
CA ASP A 353 40.78 -0.99 57.51
C ASP A 353 41.44 -2.38 57.40
N LEU A 354 41.60 -2.94 56.20
CA LEU A 354 42.21 -4.26 56.01
C LEU A 354 43.75 -4.24 55.89
N TRP A 355 44.37 -3.06 55.71
CA TRP A 355 45.83 -2.92 55.64
C TRP A 355 46.50 -2.68 56.99
N ARG A 356 45.74 -2.39 58.06
CA ARG A 356 46.30 -2.20 59.41
C ARG A 356 46.57 -3.51 60.16
N GLN A 357 45.95 -4.63 59.76
CA GLN A 357 46.19 -5.93 60.40
C GLN A 357 47.35 -6.73 59.76
N TYR A 358 47.75 -6.44 58.53
CA TYR A 358 48.85 -7.17 57.86
C TYR A 358 50.24 -6.53 58.02
N LEU A 359 50.34 -5.34 58.62
CA LEU A 359 51.62 -4.67 58.90
C LEU A 359 52.20 -4.97 60.31
N LEU A 360 51.52 -5.78 61.12
CA LEU A 360 51.96 -6.16 62.48
C LEU A 360 52.57 -7.56 62.61
N GLN A 361 52.69 -8.31 61.51
CA GLN A 361 53.43 -9.58 61.50
C GLN A 361 54.48 -9.53 60.40
N GLY A 362 55.67 -9.10 60.79
CA GLY A 362 56.81 -9.02 59.88
C GLY A 362 57.26 -10.39 59.40
N GLN A 363 57.51 -10.50 58.09
CA GLN A 363 58.73 -11.08 57.54
C GLN A 363 58.85 -10.75 56.05
N LEU A 364 60.05 -10.28 55.69
CA LEU A 364 60.54 -9.98 54.34
C LEU A 364 60.49 -11.21 53.42
N VAL A 365 60.35 -11.02 52.10
CA VAL A 365 61.45 -11.09 51.12
C VAL A 365 61.03 -10.36 49.83
N VAL A 366 61.87 -9.43 49.40
CA VAL A 366 61.82 -8.71 48.12
C VAL A 366 62.41 -9.59 47.02
N SER A 367 61.72 -9.77 45.90
CA SER A 367 62.37 -10.08 44.62
C SER A 367 61.65 -9.35 43.48
N VAL A 368 62.30 -8.28 43.02
CA VAL A 368 61.99 -7.51 41.81
C VAL A 368 62.47 -8.31 40.60
N ASN A 369 61.63 -8.48 39.57
CA ASN A 369 62.02 -8.61 38.16
C ASN A 369 60.75 -8.46 37.29
N LEU A 370 60.55 -7.29 36.69
CA LEU A 370 60.92 -6.91 35.32
C LEU A 370 59.78 -7.14 34.31
N LEU A 371 59.16 -6.01 33.92
CA LEU A 371 58.32 -5.80 32.73
C LEU A 371 59.04 -6.20 31.44
N PRO A 372 58.28 -6.42 30.36
CA PRO A 372 58.66 -5.76 29.10
C PRO A 372 57.51 -5.01 28.42
N LYS A 373 57.98 -4.06 27.62
CA LYS A 373 57.33 -2.95 26.94
C LYS A 373 56.45 -3.36 25.75
N TRP A 374 55.49 -2.49 25.51
CA TRP A 374 54.79 -2.16 24.26
C TRP A 374 55.59 -2.34 22.96
N GLN A 375 54.91 -2.92 21.97
CA GLN A 375 54.88 -2.47 20.58
C GLN A 375 53.43 -2.41 20.11
#